data_AF-A0A4U2YBT6-F1
#
_entry.id   AF-A0A4U2YBT6-F1
#
_cell.length_a   1.000
_cell.length_b   1.000
_cell.length_c   1.000
_cell.angle_alpha   90.00
_cell.angle_beta   90.00
_cell.angle_gamma   90.00
#
_symmetry.space_group_name_H-M   'P 1'
#
loop_
_entity.id
_entity.type
_entity.pdbx_description
1 polymer ?
#
loop_
_entity_poly.entity_id
_entity_poly.type
_entity_poly.pdbx_seq_one_letter_code
_entity_poly.pdbx_strand_id
1 'polypeptide(L)'
;MIRHRKGASGFRIFHWISLIAIVALLSACSPFQGNENSADNSLEPAKPEKIERYHGEKSKAVSMVYTTQRQLALTFNGMADKDTMKRLLDELDKYHIKAAFFVPGMRVAEEPDIARGIVARGHEIENNTLNKSDMQGQPYENMYKDIKLTNDIIKRETDKTPRYIRTKSGDYNDDLRIVAAHNGQEAVVSSSLFLHNWQRETEADKSRYLRKYMNRGGIITMDTEENKSVVENIRLLAEAATHVGYTYVPLHELIAQGGERKPLQEIQGFDAAKMNPAYQESKPNLIYRKETDKKMVALSFDDWGTDQTVTKILDILDKKGVKASFFLRADGVERNPNLARAIAEAGHDVANHTYSHPVNTQIAPEDLQKEIVKAHQIITEAIQQKPTMYFRPPTGAFDEQTLKAIAATGYEDITIYDVTPSDYDKKRSAEEIVKAIMEQTRSGSVILLHMLDDIHTIEALPIVIDQLRSKGYTLVPMTEMFGQ
;
A
#
# COMPACT_ATOMS: atom_id res chain seq x y z
N MET A 1 -48.35 40.40 -16.43
CA MET A 1 -47.61 40.50 -17.72
C MET A 1 -46.69 39.28 -17.78
N ILE A 2 -46.96 38.19 -18.51
CA ILE A 2 -47.27 38.02 -19.94
C ILE A 2 -46.20 38.65 -20.85
N ARG A 3 -45.23 37.84 -21.30
CA ARG A 3 -45.04 37.50 -22.73
C ARG A 3 -43.96 36.44 -22.93
N HIS A 4 -44.34 35.27 -23.46
CA HIS A 4 -43.42 34.44 -24.23
C HIS A 4 -43.07 35.13 -25.56
N ARG A 5 -41.85 34.90 -26.07
CA ARG A 5 -41.58 34.89 -27.51
C ARG A 5 -40.56 33.79 -27.84
N LYS A 6 -40.92 32.97 -28.84
CA LYS A 6 -40.00 32.06 -29.54
C LYS A 6 -39.14 32.86 -30.51
N GLY A 7 -37.92 32.39 -30.77
CA GLY A 7 -37.05 32.85 -31.86
C GLY A 7 -36.06 31.74 -32.17
N ALA A 8 -35.96 31.33 -33.44
CA ALA A 8 -35.13 30.22 -33.90
C ALA A 8 -34.04 30.69 -34.88
N SER A 9 -33.26 29.74 -35.41
CA SER A 9 -32.09 29.87 -36.29
C SER A 9 -30.75 30.18 -35.59
N GLY A 10 -29.62 29.62 -36.01
CA GLY A 10 -29.45 28.60 -37.07
C GLY A 10 -28.13 27.83 -36.93
N PHE A 11 -28.18 26.53 -37.25
CA PHE A 11 -27.01 25.64 -37.26
C PHE A 11 -26.35 25.70 -38.65
N ARG A 12 -25.05 26.00 -38.73
CA ARG A 12 -24.28 25.91 -39.99
C ARG A 12 -23.41 24.66 -39.97
N ILE A 13 -23.80 23.67 -40.77
CA ILE A 13 -23.02 22.47 -41.04
C ILE A 13 -22.26 22.70 -42.35
N PHE A 14 -20.93 22.61 -42.33
CA PHE A 14 -20.13 22.54 -43.56
C PHE A 14 -20.01 21.09 -44.01
N HIS A 15 -20.58 20.76 -45.18
CA HIS A 15 -20.26 19.52 -45.90
C HIS A 15 -19.15 19.81 -46.90
N TRP A 16 -18.04 19.07 -46.82
CA TRP A 16 -17.08 18.97 -47.91
C TRP A 16 -17.44 17.74 -48.76
N ILE A 17 -17.81 17.97 -50.01
CA ILE A 17 -18.02 16.92 -51.02
C ILE A 17 -16.76 16.93 -51.90
N SER A 18 -15.96 15.88 -51.82
CA SER A 18 -14.84 15.66 -52.74
C SER A 18 -15.25 14.67 -53.83
N LEU A 19 -15.13 15.11 -55.09
CA LEU A 19 -15.55 14.37 -56.27
C LEU A 19 -14.59 13.20 -56.54
N ILE A 20 -15.14 12.00 -56.76
CA ILE A 20 -14.38 10.85 -57.27
C ILE A 20 -14.38 10.91 -58.80
N ALA A 21 -13.20 10.97 -59.41
CA ALA A 21 -13.03 10.84 -60.85
C ALA A 21 -12.39 9.49 -61.18
N ILE A 22 -13.17 8.57 -61.76
CA ILE A 22 -12.69 7.29 -62.27
C ILE A 22 -12.22 7.50 -63.72
N VAL A 23 -10.97 7.17 -64.01
CA VAL A 23 -10.48 6.99 -65.39
C VAL A 23 -10.00 5.56 -65.53
N ALA A 24 -10.76 4.75 -66.26
CA ALA A 24 -10.35 3.42 -66.68
C ALA A 24 -9.64 3.52 -68.03
N LEU A 25 -8.45 2.92 -68.16
CA LEU A 25 -7.81 2.64 -69.43
C LEU A 25 -7.45 1.16 -69.51
N LEU A 26 -7.66 0.58 -70.69
CA LEU A 26 -7.77 -0.85 -70.92
C LEU A 26 -6.41 -1.52 -71.13
N SER A 27 -6.39 -2.82 -70.80
CA SER A 27 -5.25 -3.72 -70.93
C SER A 27 -4.83 -3.99 -72.38
N ALA A 28 -3.54 -4.17 -72.60
CA ALA A 28 -3.00 -4.91 -73.74
C ALA A 28 -1.81 -5.76 -73.27
N CYS A 29 -1.76 -7.04 -73.66
CA CYS A 29 -0.75 -8.00 -73.20
C CYS A 29 0.20 -8.40 -74.35
N SER A 30 1.52 -8.27 -74.11
CA SER A 30 2.62 -9.24 -74.41
C SER A 30 2.81 -9.77 -75.86
N PRO A 31 3.95 -10.42 -76.24
CA PRO A 31 5.07 -10.95 -75.42
C PRO A 31 6.52 -10.73 -75.95
N PHE A 32 7.53 -11.08 -75.11
CA PHE A 32 8.91 -11.57 -75.44
C PHE A 32 9.83 -10.68 -76.33
N GLN A 33 11.16 -10.61 -76.21
CA GLN A 33 12.21 -11.43 -75.59
C GLN A 33 13.47 -10.53 -75.34
N GLY A 34 14.38 -10.76 -74.39
CA GLY A 34 14.42 -11.74 -73.31
C GLY A 34 15.81 -12.37 -73.05
N ASN A 35 16.83 -11.61 -72.60
CA ASN A 35 18.10 -12.17 -72.10
C ASN A 35 18.89 -11.22 -71.17
N GLU A 36 18.95 -11.50 -69.87
CA GLU A 36 20.16 -11.33 -69.03
C GLU A 36 20.00 -12.07 -67.70
N ASN A 37 21.07 -12.73 -67.24
CA ASN A 37 21.05 -13.51 -66.00
C ASN A 37 21.22 -12.61 -64.77
N SER A 38 20.23 -12.61 -63.88
CA SER A 38 20.46 -12.31 -62.47
C SER A 38 19.77 -13.37 -61.62
N ALA A 39 20.47 -13.85 -60.58
CA ALA A 39 19.93 -14.87 -59.70
C ALA A 39 18.85 -14.25 -58.82
N ASP A 40 17.60 -14.65 -59.03
CA ASP A 40 16.50 -14.29 -58.13
C ASP A 40 16.68 -15.04 -56.80
N ASN A 41 17.26 -14.34 -55.83
CA ASN A 41 17.29 -14.78 -54.45
C ASN A 41 16.10 -14.14 -53.72
N SER A 42 14.90 -14.50 -54.17
CA SER A 42 13.63 -14.06 -53.60
C SER A 42 13.47 -14.64 -52.19
N LEU A 43 13.92 -13.86 -51.20
CA LEU A 43 13.67 -14.13 -49.79
C LEU A 43 12.15 -14.17 -49.57
N GLU A 44 11.59 -15.38 -49.44
CA GLU A 44 10.22 -15.53 -48.93
C GLU A 44 10.10 -14.76 -47.61
N PRO A 45 9.06 -13.94 -47.40
CA PRO A 45 8.85 -13.30 -46.11
C PRO A 45 8.65 -14.41 -45.07
N ALA A 46 9.56 -14.46 -44.09
CA ALA A 46 9.54 -15.47 -43.04
C ALA A 46 8.13 -15.55 -42.44
N LYS A 47 7.53 -16.75 -42.45
CA LYS A 47 6.21 -16.96 -41.87
C LYS A 47 6.23 -16.43 -40.43
N PRO A 48 5.24 -15.62 -40.01
CA PRO A 48 5.24 -15.06 -38.67
C PRO A 48 5.32 -16.19 -37.66
N GLU A 49 6.40 -16.19 -36.88
CA GLU A 49 6.67 -17.22 -35.89
C GLU A 49 5.52 -17.23 -34.88
N LYS A 50 4.84 -18.37 -34.78
CA LYS A 50 3.66 -18.51 -33.93
C LYS A 50 4.12 -18.52 -32.48
N ILE A 51 3.86 -17.44 -31.76
CA ILE A 51 4.20 -17.34 -30.34
C ILE A 51 3.30 -18.31 -29.56
N GLU A 52 3.89 -19.40 -29.09
CA GLU A 52 3.19 -20.31 -28.20
C GLU A 52 2.95 -19.65 -26.83
N ARG A 53 1.84 -20.00 -26.19
CA ARG A 53 1.50 -19.41 -24.90
C ARG A 53 2.39 -20.04 -23.83
N TYR A 54 3.00 -19.21 -22.98
CA TYR A 54 3.77 -19.70 -21.84
C TYR A 54 2.87 -20.35 -20.79
N HIS A 55 3.32 -21.50 -20.28
CA HIS A 55 2.58 -22.35 -19.34
C HIS A 55 3.30 -22.56 -17.99
N GLY A 56 4.43 -21.88 -17.77
CA GLY A 56 5.15 -21.91 -16.48
C GLY A 56 4.59 -20.92 -15.45
N GLU A 57 5.36 -20.68 -14.40
CA GLU A 57 4.97 -19.77 -13.31
C GLU A 57 4.82 -18.32 -13.78
N LYS A 58 3.76 -17.65 -13.31
CA LYS A 58 3.46 -16.24 -13.63
C LYS A 58 4.40 -15.32 -12.84
N SER A 59 4.80 -14.18 -13.40
CA SER A 59 5.59 -13.18 -12.67
C SER A 59 4.90 -12.76 -11.37
N LYS A 60 5.69 -12.35 -10.37
CA LYS A 60 5.15 -11.84 -9.10
C LYS A 60 4.32 -10.58 -9.38
N ALA A 61 3.31 -10.34 -8.54
CA ALA A 61 2.51 -9.13 -8.59
C ALA A 61 2.87 -8.28 -7.36
N VAL A 62 3.39 -7.07 -7.58
CA VAL A 62 3.95 -6.25 -6.48
C VAL A 62 3.38 -4.84 -6.52
N SER A 63 2.41 -4.55 -5.66
CA SER A 63 1.92 -3.18 -5.38
C SER A 63 2.57 -2.58 -4.14
N MET A 64 2.92 -3.41 -3.16
CA MET A 64 3.61 -3.08 -1.91
C MET A 64 4.46 -4.27 -1.50
N VAL A 65 5.60 -4.02 -0.86
CA VAL A 65 6.48 -5.07 -0.33
C VAL A 65 6.10 -5.39 1.11
N TYR A 66 6.04 -6.68 1.46
CA TYR A 66 5.70 -7.12 2.82
C TYR A 66 6.93 -7.14 3.73
N THR A 67 7.12 -6.09 4.52
CA THR A 67 8.31 -5.88 5.37
C THR A 67 8.01 -5.01 6.58
N THR A 68 8.70 -5.25 7.70
CA THR A 68 8.67 -4.38 8.88
C THR A 68 9.73 -3.27 8.84
N GLN A 69 10.69 -3.36 7.93
CA GLN A 69 11.75 -2.37 7.71
C GLN A 69 11.20 -1.02 7.24
N ARG A 70 11.78 0.07 7.74
CA ARG A 70 11.40 1.46 7.36
C ARG A 70 12.01 1.85 6.01
N GLN A 71 11.64 1.11 4.97
CA GLN A 71 12.13 1.31 3.61
C GLN A 71 11.00 1.65 2.63
N LEU A 72 11.34 2.40 1.59
CA LEU A 72 10.46 2.82 0.50
C LEU A 72 11.19 2.67 -0.84
N ALA A 73 10.46 2.40 -1.91
CA ALA A 73 10.97 2.57 -3.28
C ALA A 73 10.28 3.78 -3.93
N LEU A 74 11.07 4.63 -4.58
CA LEU A 74 10.55 5.68 -5.45
C LEU A 74 10.63 5.21 -6.90
N THR A 75 9.54 5.37 -7.64
CA THR A 75 9.43 4.93 -9.02
C THR A 75 8.77 5.98 -9.90
N PHE A 76 9.05 5.93 -11.19
CA PHE A 76 8.55 6.86 -12.18
C PHE A 76 7.90 6.13 -13.35
N ASN A 77 6.82 6.69 -13.88
CA ASN A 77 6.24 6.31 -15.18
C ASN A 77 6.58 7.37 -16.24
N GLY A 78 6.65 6.97 -17.50
CA GLY A 78 6.98 7.87 -18.60
C GLY A 78 8.46 8.29 -18.65
N MET A 79 8.79 9.11 -19.63
CA MET A 79 10.08 9.81 -19.70
C MET A 79 9.81 11.24 -20.17
N ALA A 80 10.01 12.25 -19.33
CA ALA A 80 9.76 13.65 -19.70
C ALA A 80 10.78 14.16 -20.75
N ASP A 81 10.68 15.43 -21.11
CA ASP A 81 11.70 16.10 -21.92
C ASP A 81 13.07 16.14 -21.21
N LYS A 82 14.13 16.38 -22.00
CA LYS A 82 15.52 16.39 -21.55
C LYS A 82 15.80 17.34 -20.38
N ASP A 83 15.18 18.51 -20.33
CA ASP A 83 15.45 19.51 -19.28
C ASP A 83 14.73 19.15 -17.98
N THR A 84 13.47 18.70 -18.08
CA THR A 84 12.71 18.16 -16.93
C THR A 84 13.41 16.94 -16.35
N MET A 85 13.82 15.98 -17.18
CA MET A 85 14.53 14.77 -16.73
C MET A 85 15.89 15.10 -16.11
N LYS A 86 16.66 16.04 -16.67
CA LYS A 86 17.91 16.50 -16.06
C LYS A 86 17.66 17.09 -14.66
N ARG A 87 16.67 17.99 -14.52
CA ARG A 87 16.31 18.59 -13.23
C ARG A 87 15.86 17.55 -12.21
N LEU A 88 15.07 16.57 -12.64
CA LEU A 88 14.61 15.47 -11.80
C LEU A 88 15.78 14.63 -11.27
N LEU A 89 16.72 14.25 -12.14
CA LEU A 89 17.91 13.48 -11.76
C LEU A 89 18.86 14.28 -10.84
N ASP A 90 19.03 15.58 -11.09
CA ASP A 90 19.81 16.47 -10.22
C ASP A 90 19.19 16.59 -8.81
N GLU A 91 17.86 16.68 -8.71
CA GLU A 91 17.17 16.76 -7.41
C GLU A 91 17.14 15.38 -6.69
N LEU A 92 17.07 14.26 -7.42
CA LEU A 92 17.22 12.91 -6.83
C LEU A 92 18.61 12.69 -6.21
N ASP A 93 19.67 13.09 -6.91
CA ASP A 93 21.05 12.96 -6.40
C ASP A 93 21.30 13.83 -5.16
N LYS A 94 20.69 15.02 -5.09
CA LYS A 94 20.73 15.93 -3.93
C LYS A 94 20.15 15.33 -2.65
N TYR A 95 19.15 14.44 -2.76
CA TYR A 95 18.61 13.68 -1.63
C TYR A 95 19.15 12.23 -1.55
N HIS A 96 20.13 11.89 -2.40
CA HIS A 96 20.73 10.56 -2.50
C HIS A 96 19.73 9.42 -2.78
N ILE A 97 18.63 9.71 -3.48
CA ILE A 97 17.56 8.75 -3.78
C ILE A 97 17.87 8.00 -5.09
N LYS A 98 17.94 6.67 -5.05
CA LYS A 98 18.01 5.83 -6.26
C LYS A 98 16.65 5.21 -6.57
N ALA A 99 15.95 5.85 -7.51
CA ALA A 99 14.65 5.45 -8.03
C ALA A 99 14.72 4.48 -9.22
N ALA A 100 13.57 3.88 -9.57
CA ALA A 100 13.36 3.09 -10.79
C ALA A 100 12.46 3.81 -11.80
N PHE A 101 12.89 3.87 -13.06
CA PHE A 101 12.17 4.54 -14.14
C PHE A 101 11.54 3.53 -15.09
N PHE A 102 10.23 3.36 -15.01
CA PHE A 102 9.45 2.65 -16.02
C PHE A 102 9.30 3.57 -17.22
N VAL A 103 10.02 3.29 -18.31
CA VAL A 103 10.10 4.14 -19.50
C VAL A 103 9.38 3.51 -20.72
N PRO A 104 8.68 4.31 -21.55
CA PRO A 104 8.06 3.80 -22.78
C PRO A 104 9.10 3.47 -23.85
N GLY A 105 8.97 2.31 -24.51
CA GLY A 105 9.94 1.84 -25.50
C GLY A 105 10.19 2.82 -26.65
N MET A 106 9.15 3.45 -27.18
CA MET A 106 9.30 4.47 -28.25
C MET A 106 10.10 5.68 -27.80
N ARG A 107 9.85 6.21 -26.60
CA ARG A 107 10.58 7.37 -26.07
C ARG A 107 12.06 7.07 -25.86
N VAL A 108 12.40 5.83 -25.47
CA VAL A 108 13.81 5.38 -25.38
C VAL A 108 14.47 5.28 -26.77
N ALA A 109 13.74 4.85 -27.81
CA ALA A 109 14.26 4.81 -29.17
C ALA A 109 14.43 6.22 -29.78
N GLU A 110 13.56 7.17 -29.44
CA GLU A 110 13.59 8.56 -29.91
C GLU A 110 14.66 9.41 -29.19
N GLU A 111 14.79 9.26 -27.86
CA GLU A 111 15.68 10.06 -27.01
C GLU A 111 16.60 9.20 -26.12
N PRO A 112 17.44 8.33 -26.69
CA PRO A 112 18.22 7.34 -25.93
C PRO A 112 19.26 7.95 -24.99
N ASP A 113 19.65 9.21 -25.18
CA ASP A 113 20.53 9.94 -24.26
C ASP A 113 19.88 10.17 -22.88
N ILE A 114 18.56 10.33 -22.80
CA ILE A 114 17.86 10.50 -21.52
C ILE A 114 17.88 9.18 -20.75
N ALA A 115 17.59 8.06 -21.44
CA ALA A 115 17.65 6.72 -20.89
C ALA A 115 19.07 6.35 -20.39
N ARG A 116 20.10 6.69 -21.17
CA ARG A 116 21.50 6.58 -20.73
C ARG A 116 21.81 7.46 -19.53
N GLY A 117 21.26 8.68 -19.46
CA GLY A 117 21.42 9.59 -18.32
C GLY A 117 20.86 9.06 -17.00
N ILE A 118 19.69 8.39 -17.06
CA ILE A 118 19.09 7.67 -15.93
C ILE A 118 20.08 6.59 -15.42
N VAL A 119 20.51 5.70 -16.31
CA VAL A 119 21.39 4.57 -15.96
C VAL A 119 22.77 5.03 -15.49
N ALA A 120 23.35 6.07 -16.10
CA ALA A 120 24.67 6.60 -15.74
C ALA A 120 24.71 7.17 -14.31
N ARG A 121 23.56 7.60 -13.76
CA ARG A 121 23.42 8.02 -12.36
C ARG A 121 23.03 6.88 -11.41
N GLY A 122 23.04 5.63 -11.88
CA GLY A 122 22.78 4.45 -11.03
C GLY A 122 21.31 4.24 -10.67
N HIS A 123 20.39 4.77 -11.48
CA HIS A 123 18.97 4.46 -11.37
C HIS A 123 18.63 3.18 -12.14
N GLU A 124 17.55 2.50 -11.73
CA GLU A 124 16.99 1.38 -12.47
C GLU A 124 16.16 1.90 -13.66
N ILE A 125 16.12 1.13 -14.75
CA ILE A 125 15.34 1.44 -15.95
C ILE A 125 14.54 0.20 -16.38
N GLU A 126 13.24 0.37 -16.47
CA GLU A 126 12.25 -0.71 -16.49
C GLU A 126 11.20 -0.50 -17.58
N ASN A 127 10.42 -1.55 -17.87
CA ASN A 127 9.52 -1.57 -19.03
C ASN A 127 8.18 -0.88 -18.72
N ASN A 128 7.84 0.21 -19.43
CA ASN A 128 6.51 0.86 -19.37
C ASN A 128 5.68 0.66 -20.64
N THR A 129 5.80 -0.52 -21.28
CA THR A 129 5.25 -0.86 -22.60
C THR A 129 5.77 0.03 -23.73
N LEU A 130 5.48 -0.31 -24.99
CA LEU A 130 6.06 0.41 -26.14
C LEU A 130 5.59 1.87 -26.20
N ASN A 131 4.32 2.11 -25.90
CA ASN A 131 3.64 3.39 -26.03
C ASN A 131 2.87 3.80 -24.75
N LYS A 132 3.31 3.35 -23.57
CA LYS A 132 2.64 3.66 -22.28
C LYS A 132 1.14 3.32 -22.32
N SER A 133 0.84 2.09 -22.72
CA SER A 133 -0.49 1.54 -22.89
C SER A 133 -0.88 0.59 -21.75
N ASP A 134 -2.18 0.38 -21.59
CA ASP A 134 -2.70 -0.70 -20.74
C ASP A 134 -2.92 -1.95 -21.59
N MET A 135 -2.56 -3.10 -21.02
CA MET A 135 -2.51 -4.39 -21.72
C MET A 135 -3.78 -5.25 -21.54
N GLN A 136 -4.76 -4.77 -20.76
CA GLN A 136 -5.99 -5.51 -20.50
C GLN A 136 -6.80 -5.74 -21.78
N GLY A 137 -7.27 -6.97 -21.98
CA GLY A 137 -8.07 -7.35 -23.15
C GLY A 137 -7.30 -7.46 -24.47
N GLN A 138 -5.99 -7.18 -24.50
CA GLN A 138 -5.18 -7.37 -25.69
C GLN A 138 -4.90 -8.86 -25.97
N PRO A 139 -4.74 -9.29 -27.24
CA PRO A 139 -4.29 -10.63 -27.57
C PRO A 139 -2.92 -10.95 -26.97
N TYR A 140 -2.72 -12.20 -26.55
CA TYR A 140 -1.47 -12.69 -25.93
C TYR A 140 -0.22 -12.35 -26.77
N GLU A 141 -0.28 -12.57 -28.09
CA GLU A 141 0.82 -12.27 -29.00
C GLU A 141 1.17 -10.77 -29.07
N ASN A 142 0.18 -9.89 -28.94
CA ASN A 142 0.39 -8.44 -29.02
C ASN A 142 1.10 -7.95 -27.75
N MET A 143 0.62 -8.38 -26.58
CA MET A 143 1.29 -8.12 -25.31
C MET A 143 2.74 -8.66 -25.35
N TYR A 144 2.95 -9.87 -25.86
CA TYR A 144 4.29 -10.44 -25.95
C TYR A 144 5.22 -9.61 -26.85
N LYS A 145 4.76 -9.24 -28.05
CA LYS A 145 5.55 -8.45 -29.01
C LYS A 145 5.89 -7.05 -28.48
N ASP A 146 4.94 -6.37 -27.83
CA ASP A 146 5.15 -5.05 -27.22
C ASP A 146 6.19 -5.09 -26.10
N ILE A 147 6.04 -6.04 -25.18
CA ILE A 147 6.92 -6.22 -24.03
C ILE A 147 8.32 -6.62 -24.49
N LYS A 148 8.42 -7.57 -25.43
CA LYS A 148 9.68 -7.98 -26.04
C LYS A 148 10.40 -6.81 -26.70
N LEU A 149 9.72 -6.09 -27.58
CA LEU A 149 10.32 -4.98 -28.32
C LEU A 149 10.79 -3.86 -27.38
N THR A 150 10.02 -3.56 -26.34
CA THR A 150 10.39 -2.57 -25.33
C THR A 150 11.64 -3.00 -24.54
N ASN A 151 11.72 -4.27 -24.14
CA ASN A 151 12.93 -4.83 -23.52
C ASN A 151 14.15 -4.76 -24.45
N ASP A 152 13.99 -5.18 -25.71
CA ASP A 152 15.06 -5.21 -26.71
C ASP A 152 15.58 -3.78 -27.00
N ILE A 153 14.69 -2.78 -27.05
CA ILE A 153 15.07 -1.35 -27.19
C ILE A 153 15.87 -0.88 -25.96
N ILE A 154 15.34 -1.05 -24.74
CA ILE A 154 16.02 -0.60 -23.52
C ILE A 154 17.40 -1.26 -23.40
N LYS A 155 17.51 -2.56 -23.67
CA LYS A 155 18.77 -3.30 -23.65
C LYS A 155 19.75 -2.79 -24.70
N ARG A 156 19.31 -2.49 -25.92
CA ARG A 156 20.18 -1.95 -26.98
C ARG A 156 20.71 -0.56 -26.65
N GLU A 157 19.86 0.33 -26.14
CA GLU A 157 20.22 1.75 -25.93
C GLU A 157 20.99 2.02 -24.62
N THR A 158 20.86 1.14 -23.61
CA THR A 158 21.38 1.36 -22.24
C THR A 158 22.23 0.22 -21.66
N ASP A 159 22.33 -0.91 -22.35
CA ASP A 159 22.90 -2.18 -21.86
C ASP A 159 22.19 -2.79 -20.62
N LYS A 160 21.07 -2.21 -20.15
CA LYS A 160 20.27 -2.76 -19.04
C LYS A 160 19.12 -3.61 -19.55
N THR A 161 18.90 -4.76 -18.90
CA THR A 161 17.74 -5.62 -19.16
C THR A 161 16.68 -5.29 -18.12
N PRO A 162 15.47 -4.84 -18.51
CA PRO A 162 14.37 -4.64 -17.58
C PRO A 162 14.05 -5.92 -16.81
N ARG A 163 13.95 -5.82 -15.49
CA ARG A 163 13.54 -6.89 -14.58
C ARG A 163 12.04 -6.87 -14.31
N TYR A 164 11.44 -5.68 -14.45
CA TYR A 164 10.09 -5.37 -14.07
C TYR A 164 9.31 -4.73 -15.22
N ILE A 165 8.00 -4.84 -15.15
CA ILE A 165 7.07 -4.18 -16.07
C ILE A 165 5.95 -3.49 -15.31
N ARG A 166 5.52 -2.33 -15.83
CA ARG A 166 4.33 -1.61 -15.39
C ARG A 166 3.55 -1.08 -16.60
N THR A 167 2.23 -1.21 -16.58
CA THR A 167 1.30 -0.62 -17.57
C THR A 167 1.14 0.89 -17.36
N LYS A 168 0.25 1.57 -18.09
CA LYS A 168 0.00 2.99 -17.85
C LYS A 168 -0.60 3.23 -16.46
N SER A 169 -1.70 2.54 -16.14
CA SER A 169 -2.37 2.66 -14.84
C SER A 169 -1.64 1.92 -13.72
N GLY A 170 -0.77 0.96 -14.08
CA GLY A 170 -0.20 0.00 -13.13
C GLY A 170 -1.14 -1.16 -12.81
N ASP A 171 -2.29 -1.27 -13.50
CA ASP A 171 -3.18 -2.43 -13.40
C ASP A 171 -2.61 -3.64 -14.13
N TYR A 172 -2.90 -4.83 -13.61
CA TYR A 172 -2.47 -6.10 -14.17
C TYR A 172 -3.54 -7.18 -14.00
N ASN A 173 -3.43 -8.22 -14.81
CA ASN A 173 -4.19 -9.45 -14.70
C ASN A 173 -3.25 -10.65 -14.88
N ASP A 174 -3.79 -11.87 -14.77
CA ASP A 174 -2.98 -13.07 -14.92
C ASP A 174 -2.43 -13.28 -16.33
N ASP A 175 -3.10 -12.80 -17.38
CA ASP A 175 -2.56 -12.84 -18.74
C ASP A 175 -1.27 -12.02 -18.85
N LEU A 176 -1.29 -10.76 -18.38
CA LEU A 176 -0.11 -9.90 -18.37
C LEU A 176 1.03 -10.52 -17.56
N ARG A 177 0.74 -11.13 -16.40
CA ARG A 177 1.75 -11.81 -15.57
C ARG A 177 2.35 -13.05 -16.25
N ILE A 178 1.59 -13.76 -17.09
CA ILE A 178 2.09 -14.88 -17.90
C ILE A 178 2.96 -14.35 -19.06
N VAL A 179 2.56 -13.26 -19.71
CA VAL A 179 3.36 -12.65 -20.79
C VAL A 179 4.66 -12.05 -20.27
N ALA A 180 4.63 -11.40 -19.10
CA ALA A 180 5.80 -10.90 -18.40
C ALA A 180 6.78 -12.04 -18.08
N ALA A 181 6.29 -13.17 -17.55
CA ALA A 181 7.13 -14.34 -17.29
C ALA A 181 7.75 -14.91 -18.58
N HIS A 182 6.97 -14.96 -19.67
CA HIS A 182 7.46 -15.39 -20.98
C HIS A 182 8.57 -14.46 -21.53
N ASN A 183 8.57 -13.18 -21.16
CA ASN A 183 9.60 -12.21 -21.53
C ASN A 183 10.73 -12.08 -20.49
N GLY A 184 10.72 -12.92 -19.45
CA GLY A 184 11.77 -12.96 -18.42
C GLY A 184 11.63 -11.94 -17.30
N GLN A 185 10.54 -11.16 -17.21
CA GLN A 185 10.33 -10.27 -16.07
C GLN A 185 10.00 -11.03 -14.78
N GLU A 186 10.65 -10.63 -13.69
CA GLU A 186 10.45 -11.16 -12.34
C GLU A 186 9.08 -10.77 -11.78
N ALA A 187 8.65 -9.52 -12.03
CA ALA A 187 7.42 -8.97 -11.48
C ALA A 187 6.70 -7.98 -12.41
N VAL A 188 5.38 -7.99 -12.32
CA VAL A 188 4.52 -6.86 -12.73
C VAL A 188 4.34 -5.96 -11.52
N VAL A 189 4.79 -4.71 -11.62
CA VAL A 189 4.94 -3.79 -10.50
C VAL A 189 3.91 -2.66 -10.59
N SER A 190 3.00 -2.59 -9.62
CA SER A 190 2.04 -1.51 -9.44
C SER A 190 2.59 -0.49 -8.42
N SER A 191 1.73 0.17 -7.63
CA SER A 191 2.15 1.12 -6.60
C SER A 191 1.21 1.11 -5.39
N SER A 192 1.76 1.38 -4.20
CA SER A 192 0.98 1.59 -2.98
C SER A 192 0.55 3.05 -2.83
N LEU A 193 1.26 3.97 -3.49
CA LEU A 193 0.98 5.39 -3.50
C LEU A 193 1.30 6.01 -4.86
N PHE A 194 0.26 6.32 -5.64
CA PHE A 194 0.41 7.15 -6.84
C PHE A 194 0.27 8.64 -6.47
N LEU A 195 1.34 9.41 -6.63
CA LEU A 195 1.37 10.82 -6.28
C LEU A 195 0.84 11.68 -7.44
N HIS A 196 -0.43 12.08 -7.30
CA HIS A 196 -1.15 12.89 -8.26
C HIS A 196 -0.52 14.28 -8.44
N ASN A 197 -0.83 14.91 -9.57
CA ASN A 197 -0.39 16.26 -9.89
C ASN A 197 -1.21 17.27 -9.05
N TRP A 198 -0.66 17.67 -7.90
CA TRP A 198 -1.25 18.66 -6.99
C TRP A 198 -1.51 19.98 -7.72
N GLN A 199 -2.77 20.40 -7.78
CA GLN A 199 -3.21 21.61 -8.51
C GLN A 199 -3.61 22.76 -7.58
N ARG A 200 -4.07 22.46 -6.35
CA ARG A 200 -4.67 23.44 -5.41
C ARG A 200 -4.33 23.19 -3.95
N GLU A 201 -3.59 22.12 -3.67
CA GLU A 201 -3.22 21.65 -2.34
C GLU A 201 -2.11 22.53 -1.75
N THR A 202 -2.27 22.95 -0.49
CA THR A 202 -1.22 23.66 0.24
C THR A 202 -0.10 22.69 0.64
N GLU A 203 1.10 23.19 0.98
CA GLU A 203 2.19 22.36 1.51
C GLU A 203 1.76 21.56 2.75
N ALA A 204 0.83 22.08 3.56
CA ALA A 204 0.26 21.38 4.71
C ALA A 204 -0.66 20.22 4.29
N ASP A 205 -1.45 20.38 3.22
CA ASP A 205 -2.30 19.32 2.67
C ASP A 205 -1.47 18.20 2.05
N LYS A 206 -0.42 18.55 1.30
CA LYS A 206 0.57 17.61 0.75
C LYS A 206 1.26 16.82 1.86
N SER A 207 1.73 17.50 2.91
CA SER A 207 2.36 16.87 4.08
C SER A 207 1.41 15.92 4.80
N ARG A 208 0.15 16.32 4.99
CA ARG A 208 -0.91 15.48 5.59
C ARG A 208 -1.21 14.25 4.72
N TYR A 209 -1.25 14.42 3.40
CA TYR A 209 -1.46 13.33 2.44
C TYR A 209 -0.31 12.32 2.48
N LEU A 210 0.94 12.78 2.43
CA LEU A 210 2.12 11.91 2.55
C LEU A 210 2.15 11.19 3.89
N ARG A 211 1.96 11.87 5.02
CA ARG A 211 1.87 11.23 6.35
C ARG A 211 0.79 10.14 6.41
N LYS A 212 -0.33 10.32 5.70
CA LYS A 212 -1.46 9.37 5.70
C LYS A 212 -1.23 8.11 4.87
N TYR A 213 -0.49 8.20 3.77
CA TYR A 213 -0.39 7.11 2.78
C TYR A 213 1.05 6.62 2.52
N MET A 214 2.07 7.25 3.08
CA MET A 214 3.46 6.77 3.04
C MET A 214 3.68 5.69 4.10
N ASN A 215 3.52 4.44 3.68
CA ASN A 215 3.64 3.25 4.52
C ASN A 215 4.95 2.50 4.24
N ARG A 216 5.52 1.87 5.26
CA ARG A 216 6.72 1.01 5.14
C ARG A 216 6.53 -0.09 4.09
N GLY A 217 7.57 -0.41 3.32
CA GLY A 217 7.46 -1.31 2.17
C GLY A 217 6.71 -0.71 0.96
N GLY A 218 6.38 0.58 1.01
CA GLY A 218 5.63 1.28 -0.02
C GLY A 218 6.43 1.50 -1.31
N ILE A 219 5.72 1.37 -2.43
CA ILE A 219 6.19 1.74 -3.76
C ILE A 219 5.46 3.02 -4.16
N ILE A 220 6.18 4.13 -4.17
CA ILE A 220 5.67 5.45 -4.53
C ILE A 220 5.89 5.68 -6.02
N THR A 221 4.87 6.15 -6.72
CA THR A 221 4.94 6.43 -8.16
C THR A 221 4.60 7.87 -8.47
N MET A 222 5.38 8.50 -9.34
CA MET A 222 5.00 9.72 -10.06
C MET A 222 5.05 9.48 -11.56
N ASP A 223 4.22 10.19 -12.31
CA ASP A 223 4.32 10.22 -13.77
C ASP A 223 5.14 11.44 -14.21
N THR A 224 6.23 11.22 -14.95
CA THR A 224 7.14 12.31 -15.35
C THR A 224 6.56 13.22 -16.42
N GLU A 225 5.61 12.73 -17.23
CA GLU A 225 4.97 13.48 -18.31
C GLU A 225 3.68 14.17 -17.83
N GLU A 226 2.95 13.56 -16.90
CA GLU A 226 1.67 14.07 -16.40
C GLU A 226 1.79 14.90 -15.09
N ASN A 227 2.83 14.69 -14.27
CA ASN A 227 3.04 15.44 -13.01
C ASN A 227 3.93 16.69 -13.20
N LYS A 228 3.29 17.86 -13.29
CA LYS A 228 3.96 19.16 -13.50
C LYS A 228 4.86 19.61 -12.35
N SER A 229 4.76 18.98 -11.18
CA SER A 229 5.58 19.26 -9.99
C SER A 229 6.55 18.12 -9.67
N VAL A 230 6.84 17.22 -10.63
CA VAL A 230 7.61 15.99 -10.38
C VAL A 230 8.98 16.22 -9.73
N VAL A 231 9.64 17.35 -10.05
CA VAL A 231 10.94 17.73 -9.47
C VAL A 231 10.75 18.28 -8.06
N GLU A 232 9.81 19.21 -7.89
CA GLU A 232 9.51 19.90 -6.64
C GLU A 232 9.01 18.92 -5.56
N ASN A 233 8.33 17.84 -5.98
CA ASN A 233 7.81 16.79 -5.11
C ASN A 233 8.93 15.92 -4.48
N ILE A 234 10.13 15.87 -5.06
CA ILE A 234 11.25 15.07 -4.50
C ILE A 234 11.64 15.58 -3.12
N ARG A 235 11.73 16.90 -2.93
CA ARG A 235 11.95 17.51 -1.62
C ARG A 235 10.91 17.07 -0.60
N LEU A 236 9.62 17.16 -0.97
CA LEU A 236 8.51 16.81 -0.08
C LEU A 236 8.51 15.33 0.31
N LEU A 237 8.87 14.44 -0.62
CA LEU A 237 9.02 13.02 -0.36
C LEU A 237 10.22 12.72 0.56
N ALA A 238 11.37 13.36 0.34
CA ALA A 238 12.54 13.23 1.21
C ALA A 238 12.30 13.77 2.64
N GLU A 239 11.64 14.93 2.75
CA GLU A 239 11.23 15.50 4.04
C GLU A 239 10.25 14.58 4.76
N ALA A 240 9.18 14.12 4.10
CA ALA A 240 8.20 13.21 4.70
C ALA A 240 8.82 11.88 5.15
N ALA A 241 9.73 11.29 4.35
CA ALA A 241 10.46 10.09 4.71
C ALA A 241 11.28 10.30 6.00
N THR A 242 12.01 11.41 6.09
CA THR A 242 12.84 11.77 7.25
C THR A 242 12.02 11.90 8.54
N HIS A 243 10.79 12.43 8.48
CA HIS A 243 9.93 12.61 9.67
C HIS A 243 9.45 11.30 10.32
N VAL A 244 9.47 10.18 9.59
CA VAL A 244 9.12 8.83 10.07
C VAL A 244 10.37 7.96 10.32
N GLY A 245 11.52 8.37 9.76
CA GLY A 245 12.74 7.55 9.71
C GLY A 245 12.72 6.51 8.58
N TYR A 246 12.04 6.81 7.46
CA TYR A 246 12.12 6.00 6.25
C TYR A 246 13.41 6.27 5.46
N THR A 247 13.93 5.22 4.83
CA THR A 247 15.03 5.29 3.86
C THR A 247 14.52 4.89 2.47
N TYR A 248 14.89 5.63 1.44
CA TYR A 248 14.67 5.20 0.06
C TYR A 248 15.74 4.19 -0.37
N VAL A 249 15.32 3.05 -0.89
CA VAL A 249 16.19 2.01 -1.45
C VAL A 249 15.82 1.74 -2.91
N PRO A 250 16.73 1.20 -3.73
CA PRO A 250 16.41 0.71 -5.07
C PRO A 250 15.23 -0.26 -5.03
N LEU A 251 14.36 -0.26 -6.05
CA LEU A 251 13.15 -1.08 -6.07
C LEU A 251 13.50 -2.57 -6.01
N HIS A 252 14.57 -3.00 -6.67
CA HIS A 252 15.00 -4.39 -6.61
C HIS A 252 15.49 -4.81 -5.22
N GLU A 253 16.12 -3.91 -4.45
CA GLU A 253 16.53 -4.18 -3.08
C GLU A 253 15.32 -4.32 -2.17
N LEU A 254 14.33 -3.43 -2.32
CA LEU A 254 13.08 -3.51 -1.56
C LEU A 254 12.38 -4.86 -1.83
N ILE A 255 12.21 -5.24 -3.09
CA ILE A 255 11.56 -6.50 -3.48
C ILE A 255 12.35 -7.71 -2.96
N ALA A 256 13.69 -7.71 -3.06
CA ALA A 256 14.52 -8.82 -2.61
C ALA A 256 14.59 -8.97 -1.07
N GLN A 257 14.43 -7.88 -0.32
CA GLN A 257 14.36 -7.87 1.15
C GLN A 257 12.92 -8.11 1.68
N GLY A 258 11.94 -8.18 0.79
CA GLY A 258 10.54 -8.47 1.13
C GLY A 258 10.32 -9.91 1.59
N GLY A 259 9.49 -10.08 2.61
CA GLY A 259 8.96 -11.39 2.98
C GLY A 259 7.78 -11.80 2.09
N GLU A 260 7.44 -13.09 2.11
CA GLU A 260 6.22 -13.59 1.46
C GLU A 260 5.06 -13.64 2.47
N ARG A 261 3.85 -13.31 2.02
CA ARG A 261 2.60 -13.50 2.79
C ARG A 261 2.00 -14.83 2.38
N LYS A 262 1.81 -15.74 3.34
CA LYS A 262 1.01 -16.95 3.12
C LYS A 262 -0.45 -16.56 2.90
N PRO A 263 -1.19 -17.30 2.04
CA PRO A 263 -2.65 -17.23 1.99
C PRO A 263 -3.25 -17.41 3.39
N LEU A 264 -4.32 -16.68 3.71
CA LEU A 264 -4.99 -16.71 5.01
C LEU A 264 -5.25 -18.14 5.54
N GLN A 265 -5.68 -19.04 4.65
CA GLN A 265 -6.05 -20.42 4.98
C GLN A 265 -4.87 -21.31 5.40
N GLU A 266 -3.63 -20.86 5.16
CA GLU A 266 -2.39 -21.56 5.56
C GLU A 266 -1.84 -21.05 6.91
N ILE A 267 -2.46 -20.03 7.51
CA ILE A 267 -2.00 -19.40 8.75
C ILE A 267 -2.70 -20.05 9.93
N GLN A 268 -1.94 -20.63 10.86
CA GLN A 268 -2.51 -21.31 12.03
C GLN A 268 -3.41 -20.38 12.82
N GLY A 269 -4.66 -20.80 13.02
CA GLY A 269 -5.66 -20.10 13.83
C GLY A 269 -6.46 -19.02 13.09
N PHE A 270 -6.40 -18.93 11.76
CA PHE A 270 -7.21 -17.99 10.96
C PHE A 270 -8.74 -18.15 11.13
N ASP A 271 -9.16 -19.33 11.58
CA ASP A 271 -10.54 -19.75 11.82
C ASP A 271 -10.90 -19.80 13.31
N ALA A 272 -10.01 -19.31 14.19
CA ALA A 272 -10.25 -19.29 15.64
C ALA A 272 -11.40 -18.33 16.02
N ALA A 273 -11.69 -17.33 15.19
CA ALA A 273 -12.92 -16.56 15.24
C ALA A 273 -13.89 -16.99 14.14
N LYS A 274 -15.14 -17.32 14.48
CA LYS A 274 -16.17 -17.73 13.52
C LYS A 274 -17.58 -17.25 13.89
N MET A 275 -18.48 -17.20 12.91
CA MET A 275 -19.89 -16.91 13.15
C MET A 275 -20.53 -18.02 14.01
N ASN A 276 -21.33 -17.63 15.01
CA ASN A 276 -22.10 -18.54 15.84
C ASN A 276 -23.47 -17.94 16.18
N PRO A 277 -24.53 -18.30 15.43
CA PRO A 277 -25.89 -17.80 15.66
C PRO A 277 -26.49 -18.20 17.02
N ALA A 278 -26.00 -19.27 17.65
CA ALA A 278 -26.48 -19.77 18.95
C ALA A 278 -25.74 -19.08 20.11
N TYR A 279 -25.65 -17.76 20.07
CA TYR A 279 -24.82 -16.98 20.98
C TYR A 279 -25.35 -16.90 22.43
N GLN A 280 -26.63 -17.20 22.66
CA GLN A 280 -27.34 -16.95 23.93
C GLN A 280 -26.75 -17.70 25.14
N GLU A 281 -26.14 -18.86 24.89
CA GLU A 281 -25.51 -19.73 25.91
C GLU A 281 -24.01 -19.44 26.13
N SER A 282 -23.44 -18.47 25.39
CA SER A 282 -22.02 -18.13 25.49
C SER A 282 -21.70 -17.49 26.83
N LYS A 283 -20.49 -17.75 27.34
CA LYS A 283 -20.03 -17.30 28.65
C LYS A 283 -18.92 -16.26 28.51
N PRO A 284 -19.26 -14.97 28.35
CA PRO A 284 -18.26 -13.91 28.30
C PRO A 284 -17.50 -13.77 29.63
N ASN A 285 -16.18 -13.63 29.54
CA ASN A 285 -15.30 -13.28 30.66
C ASN A 285 -14.93 -11.81 30.56
N LEU A 286 -15.44 -10.99 31.49
CA LEU A 286 -15.13 -9.55 31.54
C LEU A 286 -13.86 -9.28 32.36
N ILE A 287 -12.82 -8.77 31.69
CA ILE A 287 -11.53 -8.47 32.31
C ILE A 287 -11.34 -6.95 32.36
N TYR A 288 -11.49 -6.35 33.55
CA TYR A 288 -11.21 -4.91 33.76
C TYR A 288 -9.78 -4.65 34.22
N ARG A 289 -9.26 -5.52 35.10
CA ARG A 289 -7.94 -5.47 35.72
C ARG A 289 -7.60 -6.84 36.31
N LYS A 290 -6.36 -7.05 36.72
CA LYS A 290 -5.98 -8.20 37.54
C LYS A 290 -6.20 -7.94 39.03
N GLU A 291 -6.80 -8.89 39.73
CA GLU A 291 -6.81 -8.90 41.19
C GLU A 291 -5.46 -9.42 41.71
N THR A 292 -4.57 -8.52 42.12
CA THR A 292 -3.26 -8.90 42.68
C THR A 292 -2.64 -7.77 43.50
N ASP A 293 -1.88 -8.13 44.54
CA ASP A 293 -1.06 -7.17 45.29
C ASP A 293 0.26 -6.84 44.56
N LYS A 294 0.67 -7.66 43.58
CA LYS A 294 1.90 -7.43 42.81
C LYS A 294 1.78 -6.11 42.05
N LYS A 295 2.77 -5.24 42.20
CA LYS A 295 2.89 -3.98 41.43
C LYS A 295 3.24 -4.27 39.97
N MET A 296 2.24 -4.68 39.20
CA MET A 296 2.26 -4.82 37.75
C MET A 296 1.10 -4.05 37.12
N VAL A 297 1.31 -3.49 35.94
CA VAL A 297 0.29 -2.79 35.14
C VAL A 297 0.47 -3.10 33.66
N ALA A 298 -0.63 -3.07 32.91
CA ALA A 298 -0.61 -3.23 31.45
C ALA A 298 -0.88 -1.89 30.78
N LEU A 299 -0.02 -1.52 29.83
CA LEU A 299 -0.34 -0.45 28.87
C LEU A 299 -1.07 -1.09 27.70
N SER A 300 -2.23 -0.51 27.33
CA SER A 300 -2.99 -0.93 26.16
C SER A 300 -3.28 0.24 25.23
N PHE A 301 -3.22 0.00 23.91
CA PHE A 301 -3.42 1.00 22.87
C PHE A 301 -4.55 0.60 21.93
N ASP A 302 -5.59 1.42 21.84
CA ASP A 302 -6.76 1.19 20.98
C ASP A 302 -6.66 1.97 19.65
N ASP A 303 -7.57 1.64 18.73
CA ASP A 303 -7.78 2.24 17.40
C ASP A 303 -6.66 1.97 16.37
N TRP A 304 -6.27 3.00 15.62
CA TRP A 304 -5.32 2.99 14.52
C TRP A 304 -4.89 4.43 14.18
N GLY A 305 -3.62 4.63 13.89
CA GLY A 305 -3.06 5.91 13.44
C GLY A 305 -2.19 5.75 12.20
N THR A 306 -1.58 6.86 11.75
CA THR A 306 -0.55 6.78 10.71
C THR A 306 0.69 6.04 11.17
N ASP A 307 1.45 5.50 10.21
CA ASP A 307 2.72 4.81 10.46
C ASP A 307 3.68 5.70 11.28
N GLN A 308 3.69 7.01 11.02
CA GLN A 308 4.40 8.02 11.83
C GLN A 308 4.05 7.95 13.33
N THR A 309 2.77 7.86 13.68
CA THR A 309 2.29 7.93 15.06
C THR A 309 2.59 6.62 15.79
N VAL A 310 2.20 5.50 15.20
CA VAL A 310 2.40 4.17 15.80
C VAL A 310 3.89 3.85 15.91
N THR A 311 4.71 4.19 14.90
CA THR A 311 6.16 4.03 14.95
C THR A 311 6.80 4.77 16.13
N LYS A 312 6.37 6.00 16.43
CA LYS A 312 6.89 6.75 17.59
C LYS A 312 6.51 6.09 18.92
N ILE A 313 5.31 5.51 19.02
CA ILE A 313 4.91 4.72 20.19
C ILE A 313 5.81 3.49 20.34
N LEU A 314 6.04 2.74 19.26
CA LEU A 314 6.95 1.57 19.25
C LEU A 314 8.38 1.95 19.63
N ASP A 315 8.92 3.05 19.09
CA ASP A 315 10.26 3.57 19.42
C ASP A 315 10.41 3.95 20.90
N ILE A 316 9.35 4.51 21.50
CA ILE A 316 9.34 4.82 22.94
C ILE A 316 9.27 3.54 23.77
N LEU A 317 8.41 2.58 23.41
CA LEU A 317 8.26 1.31 24.12
C LEU A 317 9.56 0.48 24.08
N ASP A 318 10.21 0.39 22.91
CA ASP A 318 11.47 -0.32 22.73
C ASP A 318 12.62 0.35 23.50
N LYS A 319 12.81 1.67 23.34
CA LYS A 319 13.81 2.44 24.10
C LYS A 319 13.62 2.35 25.61
N LYS A 320 12.38 2.14 26.08
CA LYS A 320 12.07 1.93 27.50
C LYS A 320 12.14 0.45 27.92
N GLY A 321 12.26 -0.51 27.00
CA GLY A 321 12.18 -1.94 27.30
C GLY A 321 10.83 -2.31 27.94
N VAL A 322 9.73 -1.89 27.30
CA VAL A 322 8.35 -2.20 27.72
C VAL A 322 7.63 -2.90 26.58
N LYS A 323 6.89 -3.97 26.88
CA LYS A 323 5.89 -4.56 25.98
C LYS A 323 4.49 -4.19 26.45
N ALA A 324 3.57 -4.06 25.50
CA ALA A 324 2.22 -3.53 25.68
C ALA A 324 1.24 -4.34 24.81
N SER A 325 -0.06 -4.01 24.89
CA SER A 325 -1.11 -4.71 24.14
C SER A 325 -1.86 -3.76 23.21
N PHE A 326 -1.97 -4.10 21.93
CA PHE A 326 -2.59 -3.25 20.92
C PHE A 326 -3.90 -3.85 20.42
N PHE A 327 -5.00 -3.13 20.61
CA PHE A 327 -6.33 -3.51 20.14
C PHE A 327 -6.57 -2.87 18.77
N LEU A 328 -6.34 -3.65 17.71
CA LEU A 328 -6.27 -3.13 16.35
C LEU A 328 -7.65 -3.05 15.69
N ARG A 329 -7.94 -1.89 15.11
CA ARG A 329 -9.08 -1.72 14.21
C ARG A 329 -8.70 -2.17 12.79
N ALA A 330 -9.39 -3.18 12.27
CA ALA A 330 -8.86 -3.94 11.13
C ALA A 330 -8.97 -3.23 9.76
N ASP A 331 -9.83 -2.21 9.57
CA ASP A 331 -9.77 -1.35 8.37
C ASP A 331 -8.44 -0.60 8.24
N GLY A 332 -7.76 -0.33 9.37
CA GLY A 332 -6.43 0.27 9.43
C GLY A 332 -5.36 -0.74 9.05
N VAL A 333 -5.47 -1.95 9.62
CA VAL A 333 -4.61 -3.09 9.32
C VAL A 333 -4.67 -3.49 7.84
N GLU A 334 -5.87 -3.49 7.23
CA GLU A 334 -6.06 -3.77 5.79
C GLU A 334 -5.29 -2.76 4.91
N ARG A 335 -5.19 -1.50 5.34
CA ARG A 335 -4.50 -0.41 4.63
C ARG A 335 -3.00 -0.33 4.89
N ASN A 336 -2.51 -0.86 6.02
CA ASN A 336 -1.08 -0.97 6.33
C ASN A 336 -0.79 -2.24 7.15
N PRO A 337 -0.81 -3.43 6.52
CA PRO A 337 -0.57 -4.71 7.20
C PRO A 337 0.87 -4.82 7.73
N ASN A 338 1.82 -4.12 7.10
CA ASN A 338 3.20 -4.07 7.53
C ASN A 338 3.37 -3.41 8.91
N LEU A 339 2.55 -2.40 9.22
CA LEU A 339 2.55 -1.75 10.54
C LEU A 339 1.99 -2.68 11.62
N ALA A 340 0.90 -3.40 11.35
CA ALA A 340 0.39 -4.42 12.27
C ALA A 340 1.41 -5.53 12.53
N ARG A 341 2.08 -6.00 11.47
CA ARG A 341 3.21 -6.94 11.57
C ARG A 341 4.34 -6.38 12.43
N ALA A 342 4.69 -5.10 12.29
CA ALA A 342 5.75 -4.48 13.08
C ALA A 342 5.40 -4.37 14.57
N ILE A 343 4.12 -4.19 14.94
CA ILE A 343 3.66 -4.28 16.33
C ILE A 343 3.89 -5.71 16.87
N ALA A 344 3.50 -6.74 16.11
CA ALA A 344 3.66 -8.14 16.50
C ALA A 344 5.14 -8.57 16.59
N GLU A 345 5.97 -8.27 15.59
CA GLU A 345 7.42 -8.57 15.58
C GLU A 345 8.19 -7.81 16.66
N ALA A 346 7.70 -6.66 17.11
CA ALA A 346 8.22 -5.96 18.29
C ALA A 346 7.89 -6.68 19.62
N GLY A 347 7.15 -7.79 19.60
CA GLY A 347 6.81 -8.58 20.79
C GLY A 347 5.73 -7.94 21.66
N HIS A 348 4.77 -7.25 21.03
CA HIS A 348 3.57 -6.73 21.69
C HIS A 348 2.37 -7.64 21.44
N ASP A 349 1.38 -7.65 22.33
CA ASP A 349 0.13 -8.34 22.04
C ASP A 349 -0.58 -7.61 20.89
N VAL A 350 -1.17 -8.38 19.99
CA VAL A 350 -2.05 -7.88 18.93
C VAL A 350 -3.41 -8.52 19.12
N ALA A 351 -4.40 -7.70 19.44
CA ALA A 351 -5.76 -8.07 19.83
C ALA A 351 -6.80 -7.38 18.93
N ASN A 352 -8.08 -7.77 19.06
CA ASN A 352 -9.14 -7.38 18.13
C ASN A 352 -9.99 -6.20 18.66
N HIS A 353 -10.18 -5.19 17.82
CA HIS A 353 -11.01 -4.01 18.10
C HIS A 353 -12.07 -3.75 17.01
N THR A 354 -12.65 -4.82 16.46
CA THR A 354 -13.56 -4.83 15.29
C THR A 354 -12.90 -4.38 13.98
N TYR A 355 -13.65 -4.40 12.89
CA TYR A 355 -13.16 -4.00 11.58
C TYR A 355 -13.35 -2.50 11.34
N SER A 356 -14.53 -1.95 11.65
CA SER A 356 -14.91 -0.56 11.36
C SER A 356 -15.15 0.33 12.59
N HIS A 357 -15.00 -0.20 13.82
CA HIS A 357 -15.31 0.49 15.09
C HIS A 357 -16.76 1.04 15.15
N PRO A 358 -17.79 0.18 14.96
CA PRO A 358 -19.18 0.53 15.24
C PRO A 358 -19.43 0.60 16.75
N VAL A 359 -20.47 1.31 17.19
CA VAL A 359 -20.94 1.17 18.58
C VAL A 359 -21.66 -0.17 18.69
N ASN A 360 -21.06 -1.14 19.38
CA ASN A 360 -21.52 -2.55 19.39
C ASN A 360 -23.00 -2.72 19.78
N THR A 361 -23.51 -1.91 20.72
CA THR A 361 -24.92 -1.95 21.18
C THR A 361 -25.92 -1.32 20.21
N GLN A 362 -25.46 -0.77 19.08
CA GLN A 362 -26.29 -0.15 18.05
C GLN A 362 -26.37 -0.98 16.75
N ILE A 363 -25.76 -2.16 16.71
CA ILE A 363 -25.77 -3.07 15.56
C ILE A 363 -26.35 -4.43 15.95
N ALA A 364 -26.83 -5.20 14.96
CA ALA A 364 -27.35 -6.53 15.21
C ALA A 364 -26.23 -7.49 15.68
N PRO A 365 -26.51 -8.46 16.57
CA PRO A 365 -25.53 -9.46 17.01
C PRO A 365 -24.83 -10.19 15.86
N GLU A 366 -25.54 -10.47 14.76
CA GLU A 366 -24.96 -11.08 13.56
C GLU A 366 -23.92 -10.17 12.89
N ASP A 367 -24.20 -8.87 12.78
CA ASP A 367 -23.28 -7.90 12.17
C ASP A 367 -22.07 -7.61 13.06
N LEU A 368 -22.25 -7.63 14.38
CA LEU A 368 -21.16 -7.61 15.36
C LEU A 368 -20.24 -8.83 15.20
N GLN A 369 -20.78 -10.03 15.00
CA GLN A 369 -19.96 -11.20 14.72
C GLN A 369 -19.22 -11.10 13.38
N LYS A 370 -19.86 -10.57 12.31
CA LYS A 370 -19.19 -10.33 11.02
C LYS A 370 -17.99 -9.37 11.17
N GLU A 371 -18.17 -8.29 11.92
CA GLU A 371 -17.12 -7.33 12.26
C GLU A 371 -15.94 -7.99 12.98
N ILE A 372 -16.21 -8.82 14.00
CA ILE A 372 -15.18 -9.52 14.79
C ILE A 372 -14.43 -10.55 13.95
N VAL A 373 -15.14 -11.37 13.17
CA VAL A 373 -14.56 -12.44 12.34
C VAL A 373 -13.75 -11.85 11.19
N LYS A 374 -14.26 -10.83 10.49
CA LYS A 374 -13.52 -10.12 9.45
C LYS A 374 -12.25 -9.49 10.01
N ALA A 375 -12.34 -8.86 11.19
CA ALA A 375 -11.18 -8.26 11.84
C ALA A 375 -10.11 -9.29 12.22
N HIS A 376 -10.52 -10.40 12.83
CA HIS A 376 -9.60 -11.50 13.17
C HIS A 376 -8.87 -12.06 11.94
N GLN A 377 -9.58 -12.26 10.82
CA GLN A 377 -9.00 -12.74 9.57
C GLN A 377 -7.97 -11.75 8.99
N ILE A 378 -8.31 -10.47 8.90
CA ILE A 378 -7.41 -9.42 8.38
C ILE A 378 -6.18 -9.26 9.28
N ILE A 379 -6.36 -9.25 10.60
CA ILE A 379 -5.26 -9.18 11.56
C ILE A 379 -4.35 -10.41 11.40
N THR A 380 -4.90 -11.63 11.39
CA THR A 380 -4.16 -12.88 11.19
C THR A 380 -3.37 -12.86 9.88
N GLU A 381 -3.96 -12.40 8.78
CA GLU A 381 -3.26 -12.30 7.49
C GLU A 381 -2.14 -11.26 7.52
N ALA A 382 -2.32 -10.15 8.23
CA ALA A 382 -1.33 -9.07 8.33
C ALA A 382 -0.12 -9.47 9.17
N ILE A 383 -0.35 -10.09 10.33
CA ILE A 383 0.73 -10.50 11.26
C ILE A 383 1.27 -11.91 11.01
N GLN A 384 0.62 -12.70 10.14
CA GLN A 384 0.99 -14.07 9.74
C GLN A 384 1.02 -15.10 10.91
N GLN A 385 0.26 -14.81 11.97
CA GLN A 385 0.03 -15.67 13.13
C GLN A 385 -1.34 -15.37 13.73
N LYS A 386 -1.88 -16.29 14.54
CA LYS A 386 -3.10 -16.04 15.32
C LYS A 386 -2.89 -14.82 16.25
N PRO A 387 -3.80 -13.83 16.28
CA PRO A 387 -3.77 -12.77 17.29
C PRO A 387 -4.01 -13.30 18.69
N THR A 388 -3.71 -12.47 19.69
CA THR A 388 -4.14 -12.69 21.08
C THR A 388 -5.67 -12.71 21.12
N MET A 389 -6.28 -13.69 21.79
CA MET A 389 -7.73 -13.88 21.82
C MET A 389 -8.46 -12.93 22.80
N TYR A 390 -7.96 -11.70 22.91
CA TYR A 390 -8.63 -10.60 23.60
C TYR A 390 -9.45 -9.77 22.62
N PHE A 391 -10.65 -9.39 23.04
CA PHE A 391 -11.49 -8.44 22.34
C PHE A 391 -11.83 -7.25 23.23
N ARG A 392 -11.70 -6.04 22.70
CA ARG A 392 -12.18 -4.83 23.37
C ARG A 392 -13.34 -4.21 22.58
N PRO A 393 -14.52 -4.02 23.18
CA PRO A 393 -15.63 -3.32 22.53
C PRO A 393 -15.25 -1.85 22.20
N PRO A 394 -15.42 -1.40 20.95
CA PRO A 394 -15.40 0.02 20.59
C PRO A 394 -16.17 0.90 21.56
N THR A 395 -15.63 2.08 21.88
CA THR A 395 -16.19 3.06 22.85
C THR A 395 -16.41 2.53 24.28
N GLY A 396 -16.04 1.28 24.59
CA GLY A 396 -16.36 0.62 25.85
C GLY A 396 -17.85 0.28 26.03
N ALA A 397 -18.67 0.39 24.98
CA ALA A 397 -20.12 0.18 25.04
C ALA A 397 -20.49 -1.30 24.84
N PHE A 398 -21.17 -1.89 25.82
CA PHE A 398 -21.68 -3.26 25.77
C PHE A 398 -22.88 -3.47 26.71
N ASP A 399 -23.56 -4.59 26.51
CA ASP A 399 -24.68 -5.13 27.28
C ASP A 399 -24.61 -6.67 27.26
N GLU A 400 -25.54 -7.37 27.93
CA GLU A 400 -25.51 -8.85 27.98
C GLU A 400 -25.59 -9.48 26.58
N GLN A 401 -26.37 -8.90 25.67
CA GLN A 401 -26.57 -9.45 24.32
C GLN A 401 -25.29 -9.36 23.49
N THR A 402 -24.64 -8.19 23.49
CA THR A 402 -23.39 -7.95 22.77
C THR A 402 -22.23 -8.74 23.35
N LEU A 403 -22.09 -8.84 24.68
CA LEU A 403 -21.05 -9.67 25.32
C LEU A 403 -21.20 -11.15 24.94
N LYS A 404 -22.42 -11.68 24.96
CA LYS A 404 -22.70 -13.05 24.49
C LYS A 404 -22.40 -13.22 23.01
N ALA A 405 -22.78 -12.25 22.17
CA ALA A 405 -22.50 -12.27 20.74
C ALA A 405 -21.00 -12.28 20.42
N ILE A 406 -20.19 -11.50 21.17
CA ILE A 406 -18.72 -11.50 21.09
C ILE A 406 -18.16 -12.87 21.50
N ALA A 407 -18.50 -13.35 22.70
CA ALA A 407 -17.99 -14.61 23.23
C ALA A 407 -18.29 -15.81 22.32
N ALA A 408 -19.47 -15.82 21.69
CA ALA A 408 -19.87 -16.86 20.75
C ALA A 408 -18.92 -17.03 19.56
N THR A 409 -18.16 -15.98 19.20
CA THR A 409 -17.21 -16.05 18.09
C THR A 409 -15.94 -16.83 18.40
N GLY A 410 -15.61 -17.05 19.69
CA GLY A 410 -14.32 -17.55 20.17
C GLY A 410 -13.51 -16.54 20.98
N TYR A 411 -13.90 -15.26 20.99
CA TYR A 411 -13.35 -14.23 21.89
C TYR A 411 -14.09 -14.22 23.24
N GLU A 412 -13.90 -15.26 24.05
CA GLU A 412 -14.50 -15.33 25.39
C GLU A 412 -13.97 -14.24 26.34
N ASP A 413 -12.70 -13.87 26.21
CA ASP A 413 -12.04 -12.84 27.01
C ASP A 413 -12.27 -11.42 26.46
N ILE A 414 -13.19 -10.72 27.11
CA ILE A 414 -13.62 -9.37 26.74
C ILE A 414 -12.95 -8.37 27.70
N THR A 415 -11.93 -7.69 27.18
CA THR A 415 -11.01 -6.84 27.94
C THR A 415 -11.44 -5.37 27.91
N ILE A 416 -11.73 -4.84 29.10
CA ILE A 416 -11.99 -3.42 29.35
C ILE A 416 -10.69 -2.81 29.93
N TYR A 417 -10.80 -1.77 30.75
CA TYR A 417 -9.73 -1.03 31.40
C TYR A 417 -10.27 -0.44 32.72
N ASP A 418 -9.41 -0.20 33.70
CA ASP A 418 -9.77 0.48 34.95
C ASP A 418 -9.10 1.85 35.13
N VAL A 419 -8.19 2.23 34.22
CA VAL A 419 -7.57 3.55 34.14
C VAL A 419 -7.85 4.17 32.78
N THR A 420 -8.50 5.34 32.76
CA THR A 420 -8.77 6.10 31.54
C THR A 420 -8.30 7.57 31.68
N PRO A 421 -7.34 8.03 30.85
CA PRO A 421 -6.87 9.41 30.86
C PRO A 421 -7.59 10.33 29.86
N SER A 422 -8.55 9.80 29.10
CA SER A 422 -9.22 10.50 27.98
C SER A 422 -8.26 11.09 26.94
N ASP A 423 -7.14 10.42 26.67
CA ASP A 423 -6.08 10.88 25.75
C ASP A 423 -6.54 11.07 24.30
N TYR A 424 -7.67 10.48 23.91
CA TYR A 424 -8.34 10.74 22.63
C TYR A 424 -8.79 12.22 22.45
N ASP A 425 -8.97 12.99 23.54
CA ASP A 425 -9.31 14.41 23.44
C ASP A 425 -8.04 15.25 23.16
N LYS A 426 -7.93 15.74 21.92
CA LYS A 426 -6.85 16.62 21.43
C LYS A 426 -6.66 17.91 22.25
N LYS A 427 -7.57 18.25 23.17
CA LYS A 427 -7.42 19.41 24.07
C LYS A 427 -6.66 19.08 25.36
N ARG A 428 -6.55 17.81 25.75
CA ARG A 428 -5.86 17.41 26.99
C ARG A 428 -4.35 17.44 26.79
N SER A 429 -3.63 18.07 27.71
CA SER A 429 -2.16 18.08 27.65
C SER A 429 -1.54 16.73 28.03
N ALA A 430 -0.28 16.53 27.66
CA ALA A 430 0.48 15.35 28.06
C ALA A 430 0.58 15.23 29.60
N GLU A 431 0.70 16.35 30.31
CA GLU A 431 0.73 16.43 31.77
C GLU A 431 -0.62 16.03 32.38
N GLU A 432 -1.74 16.42 31.77
CA GLU A 432 -3.08 16.01 32.20
C GLU A 432 -3.35 14.51 31.97
N ILE A 433 -2.78 13.93 30.91
CA ILE A 433 -2.80 12.49 30.66
C ILE A 433 -1.97 11.76 31.73
N VAL A 434 -0.71 12.17 31.94
CA VAL A 434 0.18 11.61 32.98
C VAL A 434 -0.47 11.66 34.36
N LYS A 435 -1.00 12.83 34.74
CA LYS A 435 -1.66 13.04 36.03
C LYS A 435 -2.84 12.07 36.22
N ALA A 436 -3.74 11.98 35.23
CA ALA A 436 -4.91 11.10 35.30
C ALA A 436 -4.52 9.63 35.48
N ILE A 437 -3.45 9.16 34.81
CA ILE A 437 -2.93 7.79 34.98
C ILE A 437 -2.37 7.62 36.39
N MET A 438 -1.56 8.56 36.89
CA MET A 438 -0.95 8.46 38.23
C MET A 438 -1.96 8.52 39.37
N GLU A 439 -3.12 9.16 39.17
CA GLU A 439 -4.20 9.25 40.17
C GLU A 439 -5.09 7.99 40.19
N GLN A 440 -5.25 7.30 39.07
CA GLN A 440 -6.13 6.12 38.94
C GLN A 440 -5.39 4.77 39.12
N THR A 441 -4.09 4.70 38.83
CA THR A 441 -3.35 3.43 38.74
C THR A 441 -3.16 2.72 40.08
N ARG A 442 -3.46 1.42 40.11
CA ARG A 442 -3.22 0.48 41.22
C ARG A 442 -2.57 -0.82 40.73
N SER A 443 -2.23 -1.72 41.65
CA SER A 443 -1.74 -3.07 41.30
C SER A 443 -2.75 -3.82 40.42
N GLY A 444 -2.25 -4.37 39.32
CA GLY A 444 -3.04 -5.11 38.32
C GLY A 444 -3.83 -4.25 37.33
N SER A 445 -3.70 -2.92 37.36
CA SER A 445 -4.47 -2.04 36.46
C SER A 445 -4.15 -2.24 34.98
N VAL A 446 -5.19 -2.06 34.16
CA VAL A 446 -5.12 -2.00 32.69
C VAL A 446 -5.38 -0.56 32.28
N ILE A 447 -4.36 0.07 31.68
CA ILE A 447 -4.35 1.47 31.29
C ILE A 447 -4.76 1.57 29.82
N LEU A 448 -5.85 2.30 29.54
CA LEU A 448 -6.25 2.66 28.18
C LEU A 448 -5.42 3.86 27.71
N LEU A 449 -4.88 3.71 26.50
CA LEU A 449 -4.34 4.76 25.65
C LEU A 449 -4.84 4.53 24.22
N HIS A 450 -4.66 5.50 23.33
CA HIS A 450 -5.02 5.40 21.92
C HIS A 450 -3.78 5.64 21.04
N MET A 451 -3.76 5.03 19.85
CA MET A 451 -2.69 5.24 18.86
C MET A 451 -3.07 6.24 17.74
N LEU A 452 -3.99 7.17 18.06
CA LEU A 452 -4.58 8.11 17.10
C LEU A 452 -3.65 9.25 16.68
N ASP A 453 -3.94 9.86 15.53
CA ASP A 453 -3.19 11.01 15.02
C ASP A 453 -3.54 12.34 15.72
N ASP A 454 -2.51 13.12 16.03
CA ASP A 454 -2.59 14.46 16.62
C ASP A 454 -3.25 14.51 18.02
N ILE A 455 -3.00 13.47 18.83
CA ILE A 455 -3.25 13.46 20.28
C ILE A 455 -1.90 13.44 21.04
N HIS A 456 -1.94 13.65 22.36
CA HIS A 456 -0.75 13.89 23.20
C HIS A 456 -0.17 12.63 23.89
N THR A 457 -0.52 11.45 23.40
CA THR A 457 -0.10 10.16 23.96
C THR A 457 1.40 9.90 23.77
N ILE A 458 1.98 10.35 22.64
CA ILE A 458 3.42 10.19 22.35
C ILE A 458 4.26 10.98 23.36
N GLU A 459 3.83 12.19 23.72
CA GLU A 459 4.50 13.06 24.68
C GLU A 459 4.33 12.55 26.12
N ALA A 460 3.15 12.04 26.47
CA ALA A 460 2.85 11.50 27.80
C ALA A 460 3.56 10.16 28.09
N LEU A 461 3.59 9.24 27.13
CA LEU A 461 4.04 7.85 27.29
C LEU A 461 5.41 7.68 27.98
N PRO A 462 6.50 8.38 27.61
CA PRO A 462 7.79 8.17 28.27
C PRO A 462 7.76 8.60 29.75
N ILE A 463 6.98 9.64 30.07
CA ILE A 463 6.81 10.16 31.44
C ILE A 463 5.97 9.17 32.27
N VAL A 464 4.90 8.64 31.68
CA VAL A 464 4.06 7.58 32.30
C VAL A 464 4.91 6.39 32.70
N ILE A 465 5.72 5.86 31.78
CA ILE A 465 6.57 4.68 32.04
C ILE A 465 7.56 4.94 33.18
N ASP A 466 8.22 6.10 33.19
CA ASP A 466 9.22 6.43 34.22
C ASP A 466 8.57 6.65 35.60
N GLN A 467 7.41 7.30 35.66
CA GLN A 467 6.70 7.52 36.93
C GLN A 467 6.08 6.24 37.50
N LEU A 468 5.59 5.33 36.65
CA LEU A 468 5.11 4.01 37.08
C LEU A 468 6.27 3.19 37.67
N ARG A 469 7.42 3.17 36.99
CA ARG A 469 8.62 2.49 37.50
C ARG A 469 9.13 3.10 38.81
N SER A 470 9.14 4.43 38.96
CA SER A 470 9.56 5.07 40.22
C SER A 470 8.62 4.77 41.39
N LYS A 471 7.33 4.50 41.12
CA LYS A 471 6.35 3.99 42.10
C LYS A 471 6.47 2.48 42.36
N GLY A 472 7.38 1.78 41.67
CA GLY A 472 7.68 0.36 41.82
C GLY A 472 6.81 -0.58 40.95
N TYR A 473 6.17 -0.07 39.90
CA TYR A 473 5.40 -0.91 38.97
C TYR A 473 6.28 -1.52 37.87
N THR A 474 6.04 -2.81 37.60
CA THR A 474 6.49 -3.50 36.38
C THR A 474 5.44 -3.30 35.30
N LEU A 475 5.86 -2.99 34.07
CA LEU A 475 4.95 -2.82 32.94
C LEU A 475 5.04 -4.07 32.06
N VAL A 476 3.93 -4.76 31.88
CA VAL A 476 3.84 -6.07 31.22
C VAL A 476 2.71 -6.07 30.18
N PRO A 477 2.80 -6.88 29.10
CA PRO A 477 1.68 -7.10 28.20
C PRO A 477 0.55 -7.85 28.93
N MET A 478 -0.68 -7.76 28.40
CA MET A 478 -1.85 -8.40 28.99
C MET A 478 -1.74 -9.93 28.99
N THR A 479 -1.11 -10.55 28.00
CA THR A 479 -0.83 -12.00 27.99
C THR A 479 -0.03 -12.45 29.21
N GLU A 480 1.08 -11.77 29.51
CA GLU A 480 1.89 -12.00 30.72
C GLU A 480 1.08 -11.67 32.01
N MET A 481 0.27 -10.61 31.97
CA MET A 481 -0.57 -10.25 33.11
C MET A 481 -1.59 -11.34 33.43
N PHE A 482 -2.37 -11.83 32.47
CA PHE A 482 -3.49 -12.74 32.73
C PHE A 482 -3.11 -14.22 32.61
N GLY A 483 -1.95 -14.54 32.04
CA GLY A 483 -1.37 -15.89 32.03
C GLY A 483 -1.91 -16.78 30.90
N GLN A 484 -1.89 -16.26 29.67
CA GLN A 484 -2.31 -16.98 28.45
C GLN A 484 -1.13 -17.25 27.50
#